data_AF-A0A8H3LRV1-F1
#
_entry.id   AF-A0A8H3LRV1-F1
#
_cell.length_a   1.000
_cell.length_b   1.000
_cell.length_c   1.000
_cell.angle_alpha   90.00
_cell.angle_beta   90.00
_cell.angle_gamma   90.00
#
_symmetry.space_group_name_H-M   'P 1'
#
loop_
_entity.id
_entity.type
_entity.pdbx_description
1 polymer ?
#
loop_
_entity_poly.entity_id
_entity_poly.type
_entity_poly.pdbx_seq_one_letter_code
_entity_poly.pdbx_strand_id
1 'polypeptide(L)'
;MKNELTEMTVNQQLTLDKETDLTLESYTATFLAEKINEVITDVGPEKFSAVVSDHATACASTKQIIANIHKHIIPIRCIMHHINLIITDICKTLFTKEVILKCMKLLKVKISNPMSRRDGQQFVIV
;
A
#
# COMPACT_ATOMS: atom_id res chain seq x y z
N MET A 1 1.81 18.03 33.42
CA MET A 1 1.20 17.25 32.33
C MET A 1 1.00 18.16 31.12
N LYS A 2 1.97 18.20 30.22
CA LYS A 2 1.88 18.90 28.94
C LYS A 2 2.43 17.95 27.87
N ASN A 3 1.49 17.36 27.14
CA ASN A 3 1.54 16.78 25.80
C ASN A 3 2.88 16.21 25.29
N GLU A 4 3.17 14.96 25.67
CA GLU A 4 4.12 14.07 24.98
C GLU A 4 3.39 13.18 23.95
N LEU A 5 2.54 13.76 23.09
CA LEU A 5 1.75 12.99 22.12
C LEU A 5 1.89 13.45 20.65
N THR A 6 2.91 14.24 20.34
CA THR A 6 3.10 14.77 18.96
C THR A 6 4.51 14.60 18.40
N GLU A 7 5.33 13.71 18.97
CA GLU A 7 6.68 13.45 18.46
C GLU A 7 7.01 11.96 18.24
N MET A 8 5.99 11.10 18.07
CA MET A 8 6.16 9.68 17.76
C MET A 8 5.35 9.25 16.52
N THR A 9 5.65 9.75 15.32
CA THR A 9 5.03 9.16 14.11
C THR A 9 5.84 9.21 12.83
N VAL A 10 7.01 9.87 12.78
CA VAL A 10 7.72 10.04 11.49
C VAL A 10 8.86 9.03 11.26
N ASN A 11 9.30 8.29 12.28
CA ASN A 11 10.56 7.51 12.20
C ASN A 11 10.44 5.98 12.01
N GLN A 12 9.29 5.43 11.61
CA GLN A 12 9.16 3.98 11.36
C GLN A 12 8.57 3.62 9.99
N GLN A 13 8.30 4.60 9.14
CA GLN A 13 7.86 4.37 7.77
C GLN A 13 9.07 3.97 6.91
N LEU A 14 9.53 2.71 6.96
CA LEU A 14 10.39 2.18 5.90
C LEU A 14 9.50 1.88 4.69
N THR A 15 9.32 2.87 3.83
CA THR A 15 8.88 2.64 2.47
C THR A 15 10.00 1.89 1.74
N LEU A 16 9.67 0.78 1.08
CA LEU A 16 10.57 0.12 0.14
C LEU A 16 10.63 0.99 -1.14
N ASP A 17 11.21 2.20 -1.02
CA ASP A 17 11.38 3.17 -2.12
C ASP A 17 12.63 2.85 -2.96
N LYS A 18 12.88 1.56 -3.21
CA LYS A 18 13.75 1.17 -4.32
C LYS A 18 12.84 0.69 -5.43
N GLU A 19 12.59 1.57 -6.39
CA GLU A 19 12.28 1.24 -7.79
C GLU A 19 13.35 0.28 -8.31
N THR A 20 13.30 -0.96 -7.87
CA THR A 20 13.85 -2.07 -8.63
C THR A 20 12.74 -2.43 -9.61
N ASP A 21 13.04 -2.29 -10.89
CA ASP A 21 12.22 -2.74 -12.00
C ASP A 21 12.01 -4.26 -11.83
N LEU A 22 10.96 -4.61 -11.09
CA LEU A 22 10.62 -5.96 -10.67
C LEU A 22 10.03 -6.65 -11.90
N THR A 23 10.92 -7.20 -12.73
CA THR A 23 10.59 -8.03 -13.89
C THR A 23 9.64 -9.16 -13.49
N LEU A 24 8.87 -9.67 -14.44
CA LEU A 24 7.76 -10.63 -14.28
C LEU A 24 8.02 -11.83 -13.36
N GLU A 25 9.29 -12.20 -13.11
CA GLU A 25 9.72 -13.30 -12.22
C GLU A 25 9.72 -12.95 -10.72
N SER A 26 9.69 -11.66 -10.38
CA SER A 26 9.89 -11.13 -9.02
C SER A 26 8.59 -10.89 -8.22
N TYR A 27 7.43 -11.21 -8.80
CA TYR A 27 6.11 -11.14 -8.16
C TYR A 27 5.77 -12.38 -7.31
N THR A 28 6.71 -13.30 -7.11
CA THR A 28 6.44 -14.48 -6.29
C THR A 28 6.40 -14.07 -4.82
N ALA A 29 5.33 -14.44 -4.12
CA ALA A 29 5.13 -14.11 -2.71
C ALA A 29 6.32 -14.48 -1.81
N THR A 30 7.04 -15.55 -2.17
CA THR A 30 8.27 -16.02 -1.52
C THR A 30 9.41 -15.03 -1.63
N PHE A 31 9.71 -14.53 -2.84
CA PHE A 31 10.80 -13.56 -3.07
C PHE A 31 10.58 -12.29 -2.24
N LEU A 32 9.34 -11.81 -2.23
CA LEU A 32 8.96 -10.63 -1.46
C LEU A 32 9.01 -10.88 0.05
N ALA A 33 8.64 -12.08 0.50
CA ALA A 33 8.77 -12.46 1.89
C ALA A 33 10.23 -12.58 2.32
N GLU A 34 11.12 -13.07 1.45
CA GLU A 34 12.57 -13.10 1.70
C GLU A 34 13.11 -11.69 1.90
N LYS A 35 12.80 -10.75 1.00
CA LYS A 35 13.27 -9.36 1.11
C LYS A 35 12.72 -8.64 2.34
N ILE A 36 11.45 -8.85 2.68
CA ILE A 36 10.86 -8.28 3.90
C ILE A 36 11.50 -8.91 5.14
N ASN A 37 11.76 -10.22 5.12
CA ASN A 37 12.39 -10.93 6.24
C ASN A 37 13.84 -10.49 6.45
N GLU A 38 14.60 -10.21 5.38
CA GLU A 38 15.93 -9.61 5.45
C GLU A 38 15.90 -8.28 6.22
N VAL A 39 14.98 -7.37 5.86
CA VAL A 39 14.81 -6.08 6.55
C VAL A 39 14.41 -6.25 8.02
N ILE A 40 13.46 -7.15 8.30
CA ILE A 40 13.01 -7.42 9.67
C ILE A 40 14.17 -7.95 10.53
N THR A 41 14.98 -8.86 9.98
CA THR A 41 16.10 -9.48 10.69
C THR A 41 17.24 -8.50 10.91
N ASP A 42 17.55 -7.65 9.91
CA ASP A 42 18.60 -6.64 9.98
C ASP A 42 18.30 -5.57 11.05
N VAL A 43 17.05 -5.11 11.12
CA VAL A 43 16.62 -4.10 12.10
C VAL A 43 16.39 -4.71 13.49
N GLY A 44 15.94 -5.96 13.55
CA GLY A 44 15.53 -6.67 14.77
C GLY A 44 14.02 -6.93 14.78
N PRO A 45 13.55 -8.19 14.82
CA PRO A 45 12.13 -8.53 14.71
C PRO A 45 11.28 -7.93 15.83
N GLU A 46 11.83 -7.72 17.01
CA GLU A 46 11.16 -7.14 18.18
C GLU A 46 10.74 -5.68 17.99
N LYS A 47 11.29 -4.99 16.99
CA LYS A 47 10.97 -3.59 16.68
C LYS A 47 9.77 -3.41 15.76
N PHE A 48 9.21 -4.52 15.28
CA PHE A 48 8.08 -4.52 14.36
C PHE A 48 6.84 -5.12 15.03
N SER A 49 5.71 -4.47 14.78
CA SER A 49 4.39 -4.95 15.24
C SER A 49 3.54 -5.48 14.09
N ALA A 50 3.73 -4.99 12.86
CA ALA A 50 2.85 -5.33 11.75
C ALA A 50 3.47 -5.16 10.36
N VAL A 51 2.94 -5.91 9.39
CA VAL A 51 3.15 -5.67 7.96
C VAL A 51 1.82 -5.30 7.32
N VAL A 52 1.74 -4.09 6.77
CA VAL A 52 0.58 -3.54 6.08
C VAL A 52 0.84 -3.55 4.58
N SER A 53 -0.03 -4.18 3.81
CA SER A 53 0.03 -4.13 2.34
C SER A 53 -1.35 -4.26 1.71
N ASP A 54 -1.46 -4.01 0.41
CA ASP A 54 -2.72 -4.20 -0.33
C ASP A 54 -3.24 -5.66 -0.30
N HIS A 55 -4.36 -5.90 -0.96
CA HIS A 55 -5.00 -7.22 -1.01
C HIS A 55 -4.66 -8.00 -2.28
N ALA A 56 -3.65 -7.60 -3.06
CA ALA A 56 -3.20 -8.40 -4.18
C ALA A 56 -2.74 -9.79 -3.71
N THR A 57 -2.92 -10.81 -4.55
CA THR A 57 -2.64 -12.21 -4.19
C THR A 57 -1.21 -12.41 -3.68
N ALA A 58 -0.22 -11.80 -4.34
CA ALA A 58 1.18 -11.86 -3.91
C ALA A 58 1.36 -11.22 -2.53
N CYS A 59 0.84 -10.01 -2.31
CA CYS A 59 0.84 -9.31 -1.02
C CYS A 59 0.21 -10.13 0.12
N ALA A 60 -0.93 -10.77 -0.15
CA ALA A 60 -1.63 -11.57 0.84
C ALA A 60 -0.79 -12.77 1.27
N SER A 61 -0.24 -13.51 0.32
CA SER A 61 0.63 -14.66 0.56
C SER A 61 1.93 -14.26 1.27
N THR A 62 2.58 -13.18 0.84
CA THR A 62 3.80 -12.64 1.48
C THR A 62 3.57 -12.33 2.95
N LYS A 63 2.51 -11.60 3.29
CA LYS A 63 2.19 -11.27 4.69
C LYS A 63 1.92 -12.50 5.52
N GLN A 64 1.28 -13.51 4.94
CA GLN A 64 1.03 -14.77 5.63
C GLN A 64 2.33 -15.55 5.90
N ILE A 65 3.28 -15.53 4.95
CA ILE A 65 4.62 -16.10 5.16
C ILE A 65 5.33 -15.38 6.31
N ILE A 66 5.37 -14.04 6.30
CA ILE A 66 6.01 -13.26 7.38
C ILE A 66 5.35 -13.52 8.74
N ALA A 67 4.03 -13.52 8.82
CA ALA A 67 3.30 -13.82 10.06
C ALA A 67 3.52 -15.26 10.55
N ASN A 68 3.91 -16.18 9.66
CA ASN A 68 4.29 -17.53 10.04
C ASN A 68 5.70 -17.61 10.62
N ILE A 69 6.63 -16.79 10.12
CA ILE A 69 8.01 -16.69 10.60
C ILE A 69 8.06 -15.93 11.95
N HIS A 70 7.39 -14.77 12.00
CA HIS A 70 7.38 -13.85 13.14
C HIS A 70 5.98 -13.76 13.73
N LYS A 71 5.66 -14.62 14.71
CA LYS A 71 4.29 -14.77 15.24
C LYS A 71 3.73 -13.53 15.93
N HIS A 72 4.58 -12.60 16.38
CA HIS A 72 4.17 -11.33 16.98
C HIS A 72 3.90 -10.23 15.94
N ILE A 73 4.31 -10.42 14.68
CA ILE A 73 4.10 -9.44 13.60
C ILE A 73 2.75 -9.72 12.93
N ILE A 74 1.85 -8.75 13.04
CA ILE A 74 0.46 -8.89 12.59
C ILE A 74 0.36 -8.56 11.09
N PRO A 75 -0.22 -9.44 10.25
CA PRO A 75 -0.47 -9.14 8.85
C PRO A 75 -1.74 -8.28 8.70
N ILE A 76 -1.59 -7.01 8.31
CA ILE A 76 -2.68 -6.04 8.17
C ILE A 76 -2.97 -5.74 6.68
N ARG A 77 -4.24 -5.54 6.34
CA ARG A 77 -4.65 -5.06 5.01
C ARG A 77 -4.61 -3.53 4.95
N CYS A 78 -4.15 -3.00 3.83
CA CYS A 78 -4.07 -1.55 3.61
C CYS A 78 -5.48 -0.92 3.62
N ILE A 79 -5.70 0.01 4.55
CA ILE A 79 -6.96 0.77 4.68
C ILE A 79 -7.18 1.64 3.43
N MET A 80 -6.12 2.24 2.88
CA MET A 80 -6.21 3.05 1.66
C MET A 80 -6.75 2.25 0.48
N HIS A 81 -6.34 0.98 0.34
CA HIS A 81 -6.86 0.11 -0.71
C HIS A 81 -8.37 -0.13 -0.55
N HIS A 82 -8.84 -0.37 0.68
CA HIS A 82 -10.27 -0.53 0.96
C HIS A 82 -11.06 0.75 0.67
N ILE A 83 -10.54 1.91 1.05
CA ILE A 83 -11.16 3.21 0.72
C ILE A 83 -11.25 3.37 -0.81
N ASN A 84 -10.18 3.05 -1.54
CA ASN A 84 -10.17 3.13 -3.00
C ASN A 84 -11.21 2.20 -3.64
N LEU A 85 -11.38 0.98 -3.13
CA LEU A 85 -12.42 0.06 -3.60
C LEU A 85 -13.83 0.61 -3.33
N ILE A 86 -14.08 1.15 -2.13
CA ILE A 86 -15.36 1.78 -1.78
C ILE A 86 -15.66 2.96 -2.72
N ILE A 87 -14.68 3.84 -2.92
CA ILE A 87 -14.81 4.98 -3.84
C ILE A 87 -15.06 4.49 -5.28
N THR A 88 -14.35 3.46 -5.71
CA THR A 88 -14.53 2.86 -7.05
C THR A 88 -15.95 2.36 -7.22
N ASP A 89 -16.55 1.73 -6.21
CA ASP A 89 -17.93 1.26 -6.26
C ASP A 89 -18.94 2.40 -6.22
N ILE A 90 -18.71 3.44 -5.41
CA ILE A 90 -19.52 4.66 -5.44
C ILE A 90 -19.47 5.32 -6.83
N CYS A 91 -18.29 5.34 -7.46
CA CYS A 91 -18.08 5.84 -8.82
C CYS A 91 -18.76 5.00 -9.91
N LYS A 92 -19.16 3.75 -9.63
CA LYS A 92 -19.91 2.93 -10.60
C LYS A 92 -21.40 3.30 -10.67
N THR A 93 -21.93 4.00 -9.66
CA THR A 93 -23.33 4.43 -9.64
C THR A 93 -23.63 5.40 -10.79
N LEU A 94 -24.88 5.38 -11.29
CA LEU A 94 -25.28 6.24 -12.41
C LEU A 94 -25.13 7.73 -12.07
N PHE A 95 -25.58 8.12 -10.88
CA PHE A 95 -25.46 9.49 -10.38
C PHE A 95 -24.00 9.98 -10.39
N THR A 96 -23.09 9.22 -9.77
CA THR A 96 -21.68 9.62 -9.70
C THR A 96 -21.04 9.66 -11.08
N LYS A 97 -21.36 8.71 -11.97
CA LYS A 97 -20.90 8.74 -13.38
C LYS A 97 -21.35 10.00 -14.10
N GLU A 98 -22.61 10.39 -13.98
CA GLU A 98 -23.13 11.59 -14.64
C GLU A 98 -22.46 12.87 -14.13
N VAL A 99 -22.26 12.97 -12.80
CA VAL A 99 -21.57 14.10 -12.18
C VAL A 99 -20.12 14.15 -12.67
N ILE A 100 -19.38 13.05 -12.64
CA ILE A 100 -18.00 12.97 -13.13
C ILE A 100 -17.94 13.34 -14.61
N LEU A 101 -18.84 12.84 -15.46
CA LEU A 101 -18.86 13.16 -16.89
C LEU A 101 -19.12 14.65 -17.16
N LYS A 102 -20.03 15.28 -16.40
CA LYS A 102 -20.26 16.73 -16.48
C LYS A 102 -19.00 17.51 -16.10
N CYS A 103 -18.36 17.16 -14.99
CA CYS A 103 -17.10 17.76 -14.56
C CYS A 103 -15.98 17.54 -15.59
N MET A 104 -15.84 16.34 -16.16
CA MET A 104 -14.83 16.04 -17.18
C MET A 104 -15.06 16.81 -18.47
N LYS A 105 -16.31 17.09 -18.86
CA LYS A 105 -16.58 17.99 -20.00
C LYS A 105 -16.07 19.40 -19.74
N LEU A 106 -16.26 19.93 -18.53
CA LEU A 106 -15.72 21.23 -18.13
C LEU A 106 -14.18 21.22 -18.08
N LEU A 107 -13.57 20.12 -17.65
CA LEU A 107 -12.12 19.97 -17.59
C LEU A 107 -11.47 19.75 -18.97
N LYS A 108 -12.11 19.03 -19.89
CA LYS A 108 -11.61 18.85 -21.29
C LYS A 108 -11.62 20.17 -22.07
N VAL A 109 -12.54 21.08 -21.75
CA VAL A 109 -12.48 22.46 -22.24
C VAL A 109 -11.25 23.21 -21.69
N LYS A 110 -10.65 22.75 -20.58
CA LYS A 110 -9.54 23.40 -19.87
C LYS A 110 -8.18 22.71 -19.97
N ILE A 111 -8.12 21.40 -20.25
CA ILE A 111 -6.88 20.61 -20.17
C ILE A 111 -6.67 19.87 -21.49
N SER A 112 -5.76 20.41 -22.31
CA SER A 112 -5.29 19.85 -23.57
C SER A 112 -4.10 18.88 -23.42
N ASN A 113 -3.92 18.21 -22.27
CA ASN A 113 -2.93 17.13 -22.14
C ASN A 113 -3.25 16.15 -20.97
N PRO A 114 -3.34 14.83 -21.18
CA PRO A 114 -3.70 13.88 -20.12
C PRO A 114 -2.48 13.39 -19.30
N MET A 115 -2.68 13.31 -17.98
CA MET A 115 -1.71 12.81 -16.99
C MET A 115 -1.88 11.29 -16.77
N SER A 116 -0.78 10.53 -16.76
CA SER A 116 -0.75 9.07 -16.65
C SER A 116 -0.92 8.56 -15.21
N ARG A 117 -1.51 7.36 -15.04
CA ARG A 117 -1.63 6.64 -13.76
C ARG A 117 -0.34 5.85 -13.48
N ARG A 118 0.09 5.83 -12.21
CA ARG A 118 1.16 4.96 -11.71
C ARG A 118 0.54 3.94 -10.76
N ASP A 119 0.56 2.66 -11.15
CA ASP A 119 0.19 1.55 -10.29
C ASP A 119 1.49 0.91 -9.76
N GLY A 120 1.76 1.11 -8.48
CA GLY A 120 2.90 0.51 -7.78
C GLY A 120 2.41 -0.20 -6.52
N GLN A 121 2.96 -1.38 -6.25
CA GLN A 121 2.62 -2.17 -5.07
C GLN A 121 3.36 -1.60 -3.85
N GLN A 122 2.64 -1.26 -2.78
CA GLN A 122 3.22 -0.61 -1.61
C GLN A 122 3.10 -1.49 -0.36
N PHE A 123 4.23 -1.67 0.32
CA PHE A 123 4.32 -2.26 1.65
C PHE A 123 4.70 -1.17 2.64
N VAL A 124 4.01 -1.19 3.78
CA VAL A 124 4.35 -0.39 4.96
C VAL A 124 4.59 -1.39 6.08
N ILE A 125 5.80 -1.38 6.63
CA ILE A 125 6.17 -2.20 7.78
C ILE A 125 6.18 -1.25 8.98
N VAL A 126 5.43 -1.60 10.04
CA VAL A 126 5.23 -0.79 11.25
C VAL A 126 5.77 -1.53 12.45
#